data_AF-A0A1H3AUV4-F1
#
_entry.id   AF-A0A1H3AUV4-F1
#
_cell.length_a   1.000
_cell.length_b   1.000
_cell.length_c   1.000
_cell.angle_alpha   90.00
_cell.angle_beta   90.00
_cell.angle_gamma   90.00
#
_symmetry.space_group_name_H-M   'P 1'
#
loop_
_entity.id
_entity.type
_entity.pdbx_description
1 polymer ?
#
loop_
_entity_poly.entity_id
_entity_poly.type
_entity_poly.pdbx_seq_one_letter_code
_entity_poly.pdbx_strand_id
1 'polypeptide(L)'
;MVKKRNTPSRQSTNRTSSREESGAATLKDMLSDEVLGKLKAQAKEIKAADLQRQEEARRLAEEKKKAEQKKLDNNFEYLLDNSNLDWHKYK
;
A
#
# COMPACT_ATOMS: atom_id res chain seq x y z
N MET A 1 11.42 -3.05 45.10
CA MET A 1 12.89 -2.98 44.93
C MET A 1 13.43 -4.33 44.48
N VAL A 2 13.78 -4.50 43.21
CA VAL A 2 14.68 -5.60 42.78
C VAL A 2 15.55 -5.07 41.64
N LYS A 3 16.79 -4.72 41.97
CA LYS A 3 17.88 -4.37 41.04
C LYS A 3 18.58 -5.64 40.59
N LYS A 4 18.58 -5.99 39.30
CA LYS A 4 19.53 -6.97 38.74
C LYS A 4 19.97 -6.60 37.30
N ARG A 5 21.14 -5.93 37.28
CA ARG A 5 22.30 -6.10 36.39
C ARG A 5 22.16 -5.78 34.91
N ASN A 6 22.58 -4.55 34.61
CA ASN A 6 23.11 -4.04 33.34
C ASN A 6 24.42 -4.76 32.98
N THR A 7 24.47 -5.44 31.83
CA THR A 7 25.69 -5.97 31.21
C THR A 7 26.07 -5.11 30.01
N PRO A 8 27.26 -4.47 29.97
CA PRO A 8 27.67 -3.71 28.79
C PRO A 8 28.03 -4.68 27.66
N SER A 9 27.14 -4.78 26.68
CA SER A 9 27.44 -5.48 25.43
C SER A 9 28.56 -4.74 24.71
N ARG A 10 29.64 -5.46 24.46
CA ARG A 10 30.87 -5.01 23.80
C ARG A 10 30.57 -4.29 22.49
N GLN A 11 31.05 -3.06 22.45
CA GLN A 11 31.13 -2.20 21.28
C GLN A 11 32.06 -2.88 20.26
N SER A 12 31.48 -3.39 19.17
CA SER A 12 32.24 -3.81 17.99
C SER A 12 32.71 -2.56 17.26
N THR A 13 33.94 -2.15 17.51
CA THR A 13 34.64 -1.16 16.69
C THR A 13 35.10 -1.83 15.40
N ASN A 14 34.23 -1.87 14.40
CA ASN A 14 34.66 -2.20 13.04
C ASN A 14 35.30 -0.96 12.43
N ARG A 15 36.63 -0.97 12.45
CA ARG A 15 37.51 0.01 11.82
C ARG A 15 37.26 0.09 10.32
N THR A 16 36.99 1.32 9.87
CA THR A 16 37.51 1.96 8.65
C THR A 16 37.82 1.05 7.46
N SER A 17 36.94 1.07 6.46
CA SER A 17 37.41 1.20 5.07
C SER A 17 37.07 2.62 4.62
N SER A 18 38.09 3.47 4.61
CA SER A 18 38.16 4.64 3.75
C SER A 18 37.86 4.16 2.32
N ARG A 19 36.60 4.31 1.88
CA ARG A 19 36.26 4.23 0.47
C ARG A 19 36.75 5.53 -0.14
N GLU A 20 38.03 5.50 -0.48
CA GLU A 20 38.70 6.45 -1.34
C GLU A 20 37.75 6.90 -2.45
N GLU A 21 37.69 8.22 -2.59
CA GLU A 21 37.02 8.99 -3.64
C GLU A 21 37.71 8.79 -5.00
N SER A 22 37.94 7.53 -5.38
CA SER A 22 38.54 7.13 -6.65
C SER A 22 37.45 6.53 -7.53
N GLY A 23 36.76 7.42 -8.24
CA GLY A 23 35.81 7.06 -9.29
C GLY A 23 34.47 6.55 -8.76
N ALA A 24 33.57 7.48 -8.43
CA ALA A 24 32.15 7.18 -8.46
C ALA A 24 31.74 6.93 -9.92
N ALA A 25 32.08 5.75 -10.45
CA ALA A 25 31.34 5.17 -11.54
C ALA A 25 29.90 5.05 -11.02
N THR A 26 29.11 6.09 -11.25
CA THR A 26 27.69 6.08 -10.92
C THR A 26 27.10 4.82 -11.55
N LEU A 27 26.07 4.20 -10.97
CA LEU A 27 25.49 2.97 -11.54
C LEU A 27 25.15 3.07 -13.06
N LYS A 28 25.04 4.29 -13.58
CA LYS A 28 24.97 4.62 -15.02
C LYS A 28 26.20 4.27 -15.85
N ASP A 29 27.37 4.31 -15.25
CA ASP A 29 28.66 4.08 -15.91
C ASP A 29 28.97 2.57 -15.98
N MET A 30 28.36 1.76 -15.10
CA MET A 30 28.42 0.30 -15.13
C MET A 30 27.30 -0.35 -15.96
N LEU A 31 26.19 0.36 -16.17
CA LEU A 31 25.03 -0.13 -16.90
C LEU A 31 24.87 0.67 -18.18
N SER A 32 25.00 0.02 -19.35
CA SER A 32 24.81 0.72 -20.62
C SER A 32 23.46 1.45 -20.65
N ASP A 33 23.43 2.66 -21.22
CA ASP A 33 22.23 3.50 -21.30
C ASP A 33 21.04 2.75 -21.94
N GLU A 34 21.33 1.78 -22.81
CA GLU A 34 20.35 0.87 -23.40
C GLU A 34 19.63 0.01 -22.34
N VAL A 35 20.37 -0.59 -21.40
CA VAL A 35 19.81 -1.43 -20.33
C VAL A 35 19.02 -0.57 -19.33
N LEU A 36 19.50 0.65 -19.04
CA LEU A 36 18.73 1.62 -18.25
C LEU A 36 17.43 2.04 -18.96
N GLY A 37 17.47 2.19 -20.27
CA GLY A 37 16.29 2.45 -21.10
C GLY A 37 15.25 1.33 -20.96
N LYS A 38 15.69 0.07 -21.12
CA LYS A 38 14.84 -1.12 -20.96
C LYS A 38 14.26 -1.22 -19.54
N LEU A 39 15.08 -0.99 -18.51
CA LEU A 39 14.63 -1.03 -17.12
C LEU A 39 13.58 0.05 -16.82
N LYS A 40 13.77 1.27 -17.34
CA LYS A 40 12.76 2.35 -17.22
C LYS A 40 11.48 2.03 -17.97
N ALA A 41 11.56 1.40 -19.14
CA ALA A 41 10.38 0.96 -19.89
C ALA A 41 9.59 -0.09 -19.11
N GLN A 42 10.26 -1.12 -18.59
CA GLN A 42 9.63 -2.15 -17.74
C GLN A 42 9.07 -1.56 -16.44
N ALA A 43 9.79 -0.64 -15.81
CA ALA A 43 9.30 0.04 -14.60
C ALA A 43 8.05 0.89 -14.88
N LYS A 44 7.93 1.50 -16.07
CA LYS A 44 6.71 2.22 -16.49
C LYS A 44 5.55 1.26 -16.74
N GLU A 45 5.82 0.12 -17.39
CA GLU A 45 4.82 -0.90 -17.68
C GLU A 45 4.23 -1.51 -16.40
N ILE A 46 5.09 -1.87 -15.43
CA ILE A 46 4.65 -2.39 -14.13
C ILE A 46 3.81 -1.35 -13.38
N LYS A 47 4.25 -0.08 -13.36
CA LYS A 47 3.47 0.99 -12.73
C LYS A 47 2.10 1.20 -13.38
N ALA A 48 2.02 1.08 -14.70
CA ALA A 48 0.76 1.18 -15.41
C ALA A 48 -0.18 0.00 -15.04
N ALA A 49 0.36 -1.22 -14.99
CA ALA A 49 -0.40 -2.41 -14.58
C ALA A 49 -0.88 -2.33 -13.12
N ASP A 50 -0.04 -1.82 -12.21
CA ASP A 50 -0.41 -1.61 -10.81
C ASP A 50 -1.50 -0.55 -10.63
N LEU A 51 -1.48 0.51 -11.45
CA LEU A 51 -2.54 1.52 -11.46
C LEU A 51 -3.88 0.91 -11.91
N GLN A 52 -3.87 0.16 -13.01
CA GLN A 52 -5.05 -0.53 -13.53
C GLN A 52 -5.64 -1.50 -12.49
N ARG A 53 -4.78 -2.27 -11.81
CA ARG A 53 -5.23 -3.20 -10.77
C ARG A 53 -5.85 -2.49 -9.57
N GLN A 54 -5.33 -1.33 -9.17
CA GLN A 54 -5.93 -0.53 -8.10
C GLN A 54 -7.29 0.04 -8.51
N GLU A 55 -7.42 0.53 -9.75
CA GLU A 55 -8.68 1.04 -10.28
C GLU A 55 -9.75 -0.07 -10.37
N GLU A 56 -9.38 -1.26 -10.85
CA GLU A 56 -10.27 -2.43 -10.87
C GLU A 56 -10.70 -2.85 -9.47
N ALA A 57 -9.79 -2.88 -8.50
CA ALA A 57 -10.11 -3.20 -7.11
C ALA A 57 -11.11 -2.20 -6.50
N ARG A 58 -10.97 -0.91 -6.82
CA ARG A 58 -11.94 0.12 -6.39
C ARG A 58 -13.30 -0.10 -7.03
N ARG A 59 -13.35 -0.36 -8.35
CA ARG A 59 -14.60 -0.62 -9.06
C ARG A 59 -15.32 -1.85 -8.49
N LEU A 60 -14.59 -2.93 -8.23
CA LEU A 60 -15.15 -4.15 -7.65
C LEU A 60 -15.71 -3.92 -6.23
N ALA A 61 -15.03 -3.11 -5.42
CA ALA A 61 -15.49 -2.76 -4.08
C ALA A 61 -16.79 -1.94 -4.11
N GLU A 62 -16.89 -0.98 -5.03
CA GLU A 62 -18.11 -0.18 -5.24
C GLU A 62 -19.27 -1.03 -5.78
N GLU A 63 -19.00 -1.94 -6.72
CA GLU A 63 -20.00 -2.89 -7.23
C GLU A 63 -20.51 -3.82 -6.11
N LYS A 64 -19.62 -4.33 -5.25
CA LYS A 64 -20.01 -5.16 -4.09
C LYS A 64 -20.89 -4.39 -3.12
N LYS A 65 -20.50 -3.16 -2.74
CA LYS A 65 -21.31 -2.30 -1.87
C LYS A 65 -22.68 -2.04 -2.47
N LYS A 66 -22.75 -1.77 -3.78
CA LYS A 66 -24.03 -1.56 -4.47
C LYS A 66 -24.87 -2.82 -4.51
N ALA A 67 -24.26 -3.99 -4.72
CA ALA A 67 -24.97 -5.27 -4.71
C ALA A 67 -25.49 -5.64 -3.31
N GLU A 68 -24.70 -5.39 -2.26
CA GLU A 68 -25.11 -5.56 -0.87
C GLU A 68 -26.24 -4.59 -0.50
N GLN A 69 -26.11 -3.31 -0.86
CA GLN A 69 -27.17 -2.33 -0.65
C GLN A 69 -28.47 -2.77 -1.36
N LYS A 70 -28.39 -3.21 -2.61
CA LYS A 70 -29.54 -3.77 -3.32
C LYS A 70 -30.14 -4.99 -2.62
N LYS A 71 -29.32 -5.87 -2.03
CA LYS A 71 -29.83 -7.01 -1.26
C LYS A 71 -30.54 -6.55 0.01
N LEU A 72 -29.99 -5.56 0.70
CA LEU A 72 -30.58 -4.97 1.90
C LEU A 72 -31.89 -4.23 1.58
N ASP A 73 -31.93 -3.49 0.48
CA ASP A 73 -33.13 -2.79 0.00
C ASP A 73 -34.25 -3.77 -0.40
N ASN A 74 -33.91 -5.01 -0.77
CA ASN A 74 -34.91 -6.06 -1.04
C ASN A 74 -35.22 -6.91 0.21
N ASN A 75 -34.44 -6.79 1.28
CA ASN A 75 -34.68 -7.52 2.52
C ASN A 75 -35.65 -6.72 3.40
N PHE A 76 -36.89 -7.21 3.49
CA PHE A 76 -37.95 -6.57 4.28
C PHE A 76 -37.62 -6.43 5.77
N GLU A 77 -36.86 -7.36 6.35
CA GLU A 77 -36.44 -7.26 7.76
C GLU A 77 -35.51 -6.06 7.96
N TYR A 78 -34.51 -5.91 7.10
CA TYR A 78 -33.61 -4.75 7.11
C TYR A 78 -34.37 -3.45 6.86
N LEU A 79 -35.28 -3.42 5.89
CA LEU A 79 -36.10 -2.24 5.63
C LEU A 79 -36.98 -1.88 6.83
N LEU A 80 -37.60 -2.86 7.50
CA LEU A 80 -38.48 -2.60 8.63
C LEU A 80 -37.71 -2.02 9.82
N ASP A 81 -36.53 -2.54 10.11
CA ASP A 81 -35.70 -2.09 11.22
C ASP A 81 -35.04 -0.72 10.97
N ASN A 82 -34.73 -0.40 9.70
CA ASN A 82 -33.99 0.82 9.34
C ASN A 82 -34.88 1.92 8.76
N SER A 83 -36.11 1.63 8.36
CA SER A 83 -37.06 2.65 7.91
C SER A 83 -37.87 3.19 9.08
N ASN A 84 -37.91 4.51 9.22
CA ASN A 84 -38.66 5.17 10.27
C ASN A 84 -40.09 5.43 9.79
N LEU A 85 -41.01 4.49 10.03
CA LEU A 85 -42.44 4.59 9.68
C LEU A 85 -43.24 5.47 10.66
N ASP A 86 -42.71 6.65 11.02
CA ASP A 86 -43.42 7.56 11.92
C ASP A 86 -44.47 8.39 11.18
N TRP A 87 -45.66 7.81 11.03
CA TRP A 87 -46.81 8.39 10.32
C TRP A 87 -47.34 9.68 10.94
N HIS A 88 -47.02 9.97 12.20
CA HIS A 88 -47.38 11.23 12.85
C HIS A 88 -46.69 12.45 12.23
N LYS A 89 -45.55 12.26 11.53
CA LYS A 89 -44.82 13.33 10.85
C LYS A 89 -45.47 13.82 9.56
N TYR A 90 -46.44 13.08 9.05
CA TYR A 90 -47.11 13.35 7.77
C TYR A 90 -48.61 13.71 7.96
N LYS A 91 -49.03 14.00 9.21
CA LYS A 91 -50.40 14.40 9.56
C LYS A 91 -50.60 15.91 9.60
#